data_AF-A0A6H1FPS8-F1
#
_entry.id   AF-A0A6H1FPS8-F1
#
_cell.length_a   1.000
_cell.length_b   1.000
_cell.length_c   1.000
_cell.angle_alpha   90.00
_cell.angle_beta   90.00
_cell.angle_gamma   90.00
#
_symmetry.space_group_name_H-M   'P 1'
#
loop_
_entity.id
_entity.type
_entity.pdbx_description
1 polymer ?
#
loop_
_entity_poly.entity_id
_entity_poly.type
_entity_poly.pdbx_seq_one_letter_code
_entity_poly.pdbx_strand_id
1 'polypeptide(L)'
;MHLITLKALIEASLRFPQHKQELLMLGKVVEKGYFPTPDALRKIYPSLDNFKYLDKHYVINIAGNELRLIALIFFASQKFYIRNIMTHSEYIKFTEKHRGKKR
;
A
#
# COMPACT_ATOMS: atom_id res chain seq x y z
N MET A 1 -9.47 6.53 7.88
CA MET A 1 -8.26 7.21 7.39
C MET A 1 -8.55 7.55 5.95
N HIS A 2 -8.45 8.80 5.54
CA HIS A 2 -8.93 9.23 4.23
C HIS A 2 -8.05 8.68 3.11
N LEU A 3 -8.65 7.85 2.26
CA LEU A 3 -8.02 7.32 1.06
C LEU A 3 -8.13 8.36 -0.06
N ILE A 4 -6.99 8.95 -0.46
CA ILE A 4 -6.96 10.12 -1.37
C ILE A 4 -7.57 9.79 -2.74
N THR A 5 -7.36 8.57 -3.23
CA THR A 5 -7.92 8.13 -4.51
C THR A 5 -8.08 6.61 -4.53
N LEU A 6 -9.12 6.16 -5.23
CA LEU A 6 -9.42 4.74 -5.47
C LEU A 6 -8.76 4.21 -6.76
N LYS A 7 -8.12 5.07 -7.56
CA LYS A 7 -7.64 4.73 -8.91
C LYS A 7 -6.78 3.46 -8.93
N ALA A 8 -5.76 3.38 -8.08
CA ALA A 8 -4.87 2.23 -8.03
C ALA A 8 -5.56 0.93 -7.58
N LEU A 9 -6.59 1.01 -6.72
CA LEU A 9 -7.39 -0.17 -6.35
C LEU A 9 -8.27 -0.64 -7.49
N ILE A 10 -8.89 0.28 -8.24
CA ILE A 10 -9.72 -0.04 -9.40
C ILE A 10 -8.86 -0.69 -10.48
N GLU A 11 -7.72 -0.08 -10.83
CA GLU A 11 -6.78 -0.61 -11.81
C GLU A 11 -6.26 -1.99 -11.41
N ALA A 12 -5.87 -2.17 -10.14
CA ALA A 12 -5.45 -3.46 -9.62
C ALA A 12 -6.58 -4.50 -9.64
N SER A 13 -7.82 -4.11 -9.36
CA SER A 13 -8.98 -5.02 -9.39
C SER A 13 -9.32 -5.49 -10.79
N LEU A 14 -9.04 -4.67 -11.81
CA LEU A 14 -9.18 -5.06 -13.22
C LEU A 14 -8.03 -5.95 -13.66
N ARG A 15 -6.80 -5.65 -13.20
CA ARG A 15 -5.59 -6.41 -13.56
C ARG A 15 -5.50 -7.77 -12.85
N PHE A 16 -6.00 -7.86 -11.63
CA PHE A 16 -5.96 -9.04 -10.77
C PHE A 16 -7.38 -9.40 -10.30
N PRO A 17 -8.26 -9.84 -11.20
CA PRO A 17 -9.68 -10.06 -10.89
C PRO A 17 -9.89 -11.09 -9.78
N GLN A 18 -8.98 -12.06 -9.63
CA GLN A 18 -9.02 -13.05 -8.56
C GLN A 18 -8.87 -12.44 -7.15
N HIS A 19 -8.26 -11.25 -7.03
CA HIS A 19 -8.03 -10.54 -5.76
C HIS A 19 -8.97 -9.34 -5.58
N LYS A 20 -9.96 -9.16 -6.47
CA LYS A 20 -10.87 -8.00 -6.45
C LYS A 20 -11.55 -7.79 -5.09
N GLN A 21 -12.03 -8.87 -4.47
CA GLN A 21 -12.71 -8.77 -3.17
C GLN A 21 -11.76 -8.29 -2.07
N GLU A 22 -10.53 -8.79 -2.04
CA GLU A 22 -9.51 -8.41 -1.06
C GLU A 22 -9.10 -6.94 -1.23
N LEU A 23 -8.94 -6.48 -2.47
CA LEU A 23 -8.64 -5.08 -2.81
C LEU A 23 -9.77 -4.13 -2.38
N LEU A 24 -11.03 -4.50 -2.63
CA LEU A 24 -12.19 -3.71 -2.18
C LEU A 24 -12.29 -3.68 -0.65
N MET A 25 -12.00 -4.80 0.01
CA MET A 25 -12.00 -4.88 1.47
C MET A 25 -10.90 -4.00 2.07
N LEU A 26 -9.71 -3.99 1.47
CA LEU A 26 -8.60 -3.13 1.89
C LEU A 26 -9.01 -1.65 1.88
N GLY A 27 -9.63 -1.19 0.79
CA GLY A 27 -10.13 0.18 0.69
C GLY A 27 -11.10 0.53 1.82
N LYS A 28 -12.10 -0.34 2.06
CA LYS A 28 -13.09 -0.17 3.15
C LYS A 28 -12.45 -0.13 4.54
N VAL A 29 -11.47 -0.99 4.81
CA VAL A 29 -10.75 -1.04 6.08
C VAL A 29 -9.96 0.25 6.31
N VAL A 30 -9.25 0.74 5.29
CA VAL A 30 -8.49 2.00 5.39
C VAL A 30 -9.43 3.18 5.63
N GLU A 31 -10.51 3.31 4.85
CA GLU A 31 -11.45 4.42 4.97
C GLU A 31 -12.10 4.48 6.35
N LYS A 32 -12.53 3.33 6.89
CA LYS A 32 -13.20 3.25 8.20
C LYS A 32 -12.25 3.30 9.40
N GLY A 33 -10.99 2.89 9.24
CA GLY A 33 -10.05 2.78 10.36
C GLY A 33 -9.46 4.11 10.80
N TYR A 34 -9.07 4.23 12.06
CA TYR A 34 -8.25 5.34 12.56
C TYR A 34 -6.88 4.78 12.98
N PHE A 35 -5.81 5.23 12.34
CA PHE A 35 -4.47 4.70 12.56
C PHE A 35 -3.52 5.86 12.84
N PRO A 36 -3.33 6.25 14.11
CA PRO A 36 -2.51 7.41 14.46
C PRO A 36 -1.01 7.16 14.32
N THR A 37 -0.59 5.89 14.23
CA THR A 37 0.82 5.49 14.13
C THR A 37 1.00 4.32 13.16
N PRO A 38 2.22 4.10 12.62
CA PRO A 38 2.54 2.90 11.85
C PRO A 38 2.18 1.61 12.59
N ASP A 39 2.41 1.54 13.90
CA ASP A 39 2.11 0.35 14.70
C ASP A 39 0.60 0.10 14.84
N ALA A 40 -0.22 1.15 14.90
CA ALA A 40 -1.66 1.00 14.86
C ALA A 40 -2.14 0.37 13.55
N LEU A 41 -1.54 0.76 12.41
CA LEU A 41 -1.84 0.15 11.12
C LEU A 41 -1.28 -1.28 11.02
N ARG A 42 -0.09 -1.53 11.59
CA ARG A 42 0.56 -2.85 11.64
C ARG A 42 -0.28 -3.91 12.35
N LYS A 43 -1.11 -3.53 13.33
CA LYS A 43 -2.07 -4.44 13.98
C LYS A 43 -3.08 -5.05 12.99
N ILE A 44 -3.42 -4.32 11.92
CA ILE A 44 -4.34 -4.78 10.87
C ILE A 44 -3.57 -5.36 9.69
N TYR A 45 -2.43 -4.75 9.34
CA TYR A 45 -1.56 -5.19 8.25
C TYR A 45 -0.14 -5.50 8.79
N PRO A 46 0.10 -6.69 9.35
CA PRO A 46 1.38 -7.04 9.99
C PRO A 46 2.60 -6.89 9.08
N SER A 47 2.42 -7.07 7.77
CA SER A 47 3.46 -6.92 6.75
C SER A 47 3.83 -5.46 6.41
N LEU A 48 3.21 -4.46 7.05
CA LEU A 48 3.52 -3.06 6.82
C LEU A 48 5.01 -2.79 7.07
N ASP A 49 5.73 -2.25 6.11
CA ASP A 49 7.14 -1.86 6.30
C ASP A 49 7.42 -0.51 5.63
N ASN A 50 8.46 0.17 6.10
CA ASN A 50 8.94 1.40 5.49
C ASN A 50 9.63 1.09 4.15
N PHE A 51 9.26 1.82 3.11
CA PHE A 51 9.98 1.76 1.84
C PHE A 51 11.20 2.69 1.89
N LYS A 52 12.37 2.10 2.19
CA LYS A 52 13.64 2.78 2.52
C LYS A 52 14.13 3.84 1.51
N TYR A 53 13.61 3.83 0.29
CA TYR A 53 14.12 4.66 -0.82
C TYR A 53 13.23 5.88 -1.13
N LEU A 54 12.07 6.01 -0.49
CA LEU A 54 11.18 7.18 -0.66
C LEU A 54 10.60 7.58 0.70
N ASP A 55 10.73 8.87 1.04
CA ASP A 55 10.21 9.38 2.31
C ASP A 55 8.70 9.12 2.45
N LYS A 56 8.29 8.73 3.67
CA LYS A 56 6.89 8.40 4.06
C LYS A 56 6.20 7.34 3.21
N HIS A 57 6.93 6.60 2.38
CA HIS A 57 6.38 5.48 1.64
C HIS A 57 6.43 4.21 2.47
N TYR A 58 5.38 3.42 2.35
CA TYR A 58 5.21 2.15 3.01
C TYR A 58 4.88 1.07 1.98
N VAL A 59 5.28 -0.16 2.28
CA VAL A 59 4.94 -1.37 1.54
C VAL A 59 4.07 -2.28 2.40
N ILE A 60 3.04 -2.88 1.82
CA ILE A 60 2.19 -3.88 2.48
C ILE A 60 2.05 -5.08 1.55
N ASN A 61 2.20 -6.29 2.08
CA ASN A 61 1.85 -7.53 1.38
C ASN A 61 0.34 -7.70 1.47
N ILE A 62 -0.31 -7.89 0.32
CA ILE A 62 -1.76 -8.07 0.24
C ILE A 62 -2.08 -9.30 -0.61
N ALA A 63 -3.35 -9.70 -0.67
CA ALA A 63 -3.82 -10.75 -1.57
C ALA A 63 -3.03 -12.06 -1.43
N GLY A 64 -3.04 -12.65 -0.24
CA GLY A 64 -2.31 -13.90 0.02
C GLY A 64 -0.78 -13.80 -0.17
N ASN A 65 -0.20 -12.60 -0.06
CA ASN A 65 1.22 -12.30 -0.32
C ASN A 65 1.62 -12.27 -1.81
N GLU A 66 0.67 -12.38 -2.75
CA GLU A 66 0.96 -12.34 -4.19
C GLU A 66 1.23 -10.91 -4.69
N LEU A 67 0.65 -9.90 -4.03
CA LEU A 67 0.76 -8.50 -4.42
C LEU A 67 1.46 -7.64 -3.36
N ARG A 68 1.98 -6.50 -3.81
CA ARG A 68 2.61 -5.46 -3.01
C ARG A 68 1.91 -4.14 -3.26
N LEU A 69 1.39 -3.54 -2.20
CA LEU A 69 0.85 -2.20 -2.19
C LEU A 69 1.93 -1.23 -1.74
N ILE A 70 2.19 -0.21 -2.55
CA ILE A 70 3.03 0.93 -2.17
C ILE A 70 2.12 2.12 -1.90
N ALA A 71 2.23 2.70 -0.70
CA ALA A 71 1.45 3.85 -0.31
C ALA A 71 2.29 4.94 0.34
N LEU A 72 1.93 6.18 0.08
CA LEU A 72 2.38 7.35 0.83
C LEU A 72 1.37 7.58 1.96
N ILE A 73 1.82 7.49 3.22
CA ILE A 73 0.92 7.54 4.39
C ILE A 73 1.32 8.70 5.30
N PHE A 74 0.35 9.56 5.60
CA PHE A 74 0.47 10.64 6.57
C PHE A 74 -0.38 10.31 7.79
N PHE A 75 0.23 9.69 8.80
CA PHE A 75 -0.47 9.26 10.01
C PHE A 75 -1.07 10.43 10.79
N ALA A 76 -0.34 11.53 10.99
CA ALA A 76 -0.85 12.69 11.73
C ALA A 76 -2.11 13.31 11.10
N SER A 77 -2.17 13.41 9.76
CA SER A 77 -3.32 13.97 9.04
C SER A 77 -4.33 12.93 8.56
N GLN A 78 -4.15 11.66 8.96
CA GLN A 78 -4.99 10.53 8.55
C GLN A 78 -5.20 10.45 7.02
N LYS A 79 -4.14 10.62 6.23
CA LYS A 79 -4.21 10.48 4.76
C LYS A 79 -3.45 9.24 4.29
N PHE A 80 -4.09 8.47 3.42
CA PHE A 80 -3.54 7.27 2.80
C PHE A 80 -3.59 7.42 1.28
N TYR A 81 -2.45 7.33 0.61
CA TYR A 81 -2.40 7.41 -0.85
C TYR A 81 -1.74 6.19 -1.45
N ILE A 82 -2.55 5.33 -2.07
CA ILE A 82 -2.05 4.17 -2.80
C ILE A 82 -1.42 4.66 -4.10
N ARG A 83 -0.09 4.50 -4.19
CA ARG A 83 0.69 4.87 -5.38
C ARG A 83 0.62 3.80 -6.45
N ASN A 84 0.77 2.54 -6.05
CA ASN A 84 0.79 1.43 -6.99
C ASN A 84 0.51 0.10 -6.27
N ILE A 85 -0.05 -0.87 -7.01
CA ILE A 85 -0.23 -2.25 -6.58
C ILE A 85 0.35 -3.14 -7.68
N MET A 86 1.28 -4.00 -7.32
CA MET A 86 2.09 -4.76 -8.28
C MET A 86 2.42 -6.15 -7.76
N THR A 87 2.89 -7.04 -8.63
CA THR A 87 3.35 -8.37 -8.19
C THR A 87 4.64 -8.27 -7.39
N HIS A 88 5.02 -9.36 -6.72
CA HIS A 88 6.31 -9.43 -6.02
C HIS A 88 7.50 -9.18 -6.97
N SER A 89 7.50 -9.75 -8.18
CA SER A 89 8.59 -9.57 -9.14
C SER A 89 8.67 -8.13 -9.69
N GLU A 90 7.54 -7.47 -9.87
CA GLU A 90 7.47 -6.05 -10.23
C GLU A 90 7.98 -5.16 -9.11
N TYR A 91 7.66 -5.49 -7.85
CA TYR A 91 8.16 -4.79 -6.68
C TYR A 91 9.69 -4.87 -6.55
N ILE A 92 10.30 -6.02 -6.88
CA ILE A 92 11.77 -6.15 -6.92
C ILE A 92 12.34 -5.16 -7.94
N LYS A 93 11.83 -5.17 -9.18
CA LYS A 93 12.28 -4.22 -10.24
C LYS A 93 12.03 -2.77 -9.86
N PHE A 94 10.90 -2.48 -9.22
CA PHE A 94 10.59 -1.14 -8.71
C PHE A 94 11.62 -0.73 -7.66
N THR A 95 11.96 -1.62 -6.73
CA THR A 95 12.94 -1.37 -5.67
C THR A 95 14.34 -1.10 -6.23
N GLU A 96 14.80 -1.90 -7.19
CA GLU A 96 16.10 -1.73 -7.85
C GLU A 96 16.23 -0.35 -8.51
N LYS A 97 15.18 0.12 -9.19
CA LYS A 97 15.15 1.45 -9.82
C LYS A 97 15.24 2.62 -8.82
N HIS A 98 14.89 2.39 -7.55
CA HIS A 98 14.91 3.40 -6.51
C HIS A 98 16.12 3.31 -5.57
N ARG A 99 16.85 2.18 -5.57
CA ARG A 99 18.07 1.98 -4.75
C ARG A 99 19.14 3.06 -4.94
N GLY A 100 19.33 3.54 -6.17
CA GLY A 100 20.32 4.58 -6.50
C GLY A 100 19.85 6.02 -6.31
N LYS A 101 18.56 6.23 -5.98
CA LYS A 101 17.97 7.57 -5.79
C LYS A 101 17.84 7.88 -4.30
N LYS A 102 18.95 7.84 -3.55
CA LYS A 102 18.98 8.50 -2.24
C LYS A 102 18.97 10.01 -2.48
N ARG A 103 17.88 10.68 -2.10
CA ARG A 103 17.92 12.12 -1.82
C ARG A 103 18.41 12.33 -0.41
#